data_AF-A0AAD9U6E8-F1
#
_entry.id   AF-A0AAD9U6E8-F1
#
_cell.length_a   1.000
_cell.length_b   1.000
_cell.length_c   1.000
_cell.angle_alpha   90.00
_cell.angle_beta   90.00
_cell.angle_gamma   90.00
#
_symmetry.space_group_name_H-M   'P 1'
#
loop_
_entity.id
_entity.type
_entity.pdbx_description
1 polymer ?
#
loop_
_entity_poly.entity_id
_entity_poly.type
_entity_poly.pdbx_seq_one_letter_code
_entity_poly.pdbx_strand_id
1 'polypeptide(L)' 'MGYLEGCRPFIGLDGYHLKGPHEGILFYAIALDANCGVYPLALGVCEIECSDTWKWFVMLLHEHMGMHEKRTVCFMTDR' A
#
# COMPACT_ATOMS: atom_id res chain seq x y z
N MET A 1 -10.84 12.99 -8.09
CA MET A 1 -11.41 11.77 -7.47
C MET A 1 -10.28 11.01 -6.78
N GLY A 2 -10.50 10.55 -5.55
CA GLY A 2 -9.57 9.69 -4.83
C GLY A 2 -9.90 8.20 -5.02
N TYR A 3 -9.23 7.33 -4.25
CA TYR A 3 -9.42 5.89 -4.30
C TYR A 3 -10.89 5.41 -4.25
N LEU A 4 -11.70 6.01 -3.37
CA LEU A 4 -13.09 5.58 -3.17
C LEU A 4 -13.99 5.83 -4.39
N GLU A 5 -13.72 6.89 -5.14
CA GLU A 5 -14.57 7.33 -6.26
C GLU A 5 -14.01 6.97 -7.63
N GLY A 6 -12.67 6.88 -7.75
CA GLY A 6 -11.99 6.72 -9.04
C GLY A 6 -11.25 5.40 -9.23
N CYS A 7 -11.05 4.61 -8.18
CA CYS A 7 -10.28 3.38 -8.25
C CYS A 7 -11.13 2.12 -8.06
N ARG A 8 -10.65 1.02 -8.64
CA ARG A 8 -11.14 -0.34 -8.44
C ARG A 8 -10.95 -0.74 -6.97
N PRO A 9 -11.77 -1.67 -6.43
CA PRO A 9 -11.60 -2.22 -5.08
C PRO A 9 -10.40 -3.18 -5.03
N PHE A 10 -9.22 -2.67 -5.37
CA PHE A 10 -7.97 -3.40 -5.49
C PHE A 10 -6.85 -2.59 -4.87
N ILE A 11 -5.99 -3.27 -4.10
CA ILE A 11 -4.79 -2.71 -3.51
C ILE A 11 -3.63 -3.67 -3.78
N GLY A 12 -2.60 -3.16 -4.45
CA GLY A 12 -1.30 -3.81 -4.56
C GLY A 12 -0.40 -3.33 -3.42
N LEU A 13 0.30 -4.26 -2.76
CA LEU A 13 1.30 -3.99 -1.74
C LEU A 13 2.61 -4.68 -2.13
N ASP A 14 3.72 -3.99 -1.93
CA ASP A 14 5.05 -4.57 -2.14
C ASP A 14 6.11 -3.81 -1.33
N GLY A 15 7.24 -4.48 -1.10
CA GLY A 15 8.40 -3.99 -0.37
C GLY A 15 9.63 -3.96 -1.26
N TYR A 16 10.31 -2.81 -1.35
CA TYR A 16 11.54 -2.67 -2.11
C TYR A 16 12.73 -2.39 -1.20
N HIS A 17 13.77 -3.21 -1.32
CA HIS A 17 15.04 -2.98 -0.61
C HIS A 17 15.78 -1.79 -1.21
N LEU A 18 15.89 -0.72 -0.43
CA LEU A 18 16.60 0.49 -0.81
C LEU A 18 18.09 0.21 -0.99
N LYS A 19 18.67 0.76 -2.06
CA LYS A 19 20.10 0.67 -2.35
C LYS A 19 20.72 2.05 -2.22
N GLY A 20 21.82 2.15 -1.48
CA GLY A 20 22.56 3.40 -1.32
C GLY A 20 23.15 3.55 0.09
N PRO A 21 23.54 4.77 0.48
CA PRO A 21 24.13 5.05 1.80
C PRO A 21 23.17 4.77 2.98
N HIS A 22 21.87 4.70 2.70
CA HIS A 22 20.83 4.40 3.67
C HIS A 22 20.13 3.11 3.23
N GLU A 23 20.41 2.03 3.95
CA GLU A 23 19.74 0.75 3.79
C GLU A 23 18.35 0.80 4.43
N GLY A 24 17.45 -0.07 3.97
CA GLY A 24 16.10 -0.16 4.49
C GLY A 24 15.13 -0.68 3.44
N ILE A 25 13.85 -0.57 3.76
CA ILE A 25 12.74 -1.10 2.98
C ILE A 25 11.78 0.04 2.70
N LEU A 26 11.45 0.20 1.42
CA LEU A 26 10.36 1.04 0.95
C LEU A 26 9.12 0.17 0.78
N PHE A 27 8.16 0.31 1.68
CA PHE A 27 6.82 -0.21 1.47
C PHE A 27 6.02 0.74 0.59
N TYR A 28 5.23 0.18 -0.32
CA TYR A 28 4.32 0.96 -1.13
C TYR A 28 2.97 0.27 -1.30
N ALA A 29 1.93 1.09 -1.33
CA ALA A 29 0.57 0.67 -1.60
C ALA A 29 0.03 1.43 -2.81
N ILE A 30 -0.56 0.70 -3.76
CA ILE A 30 -1.13 1.24 -4.98
C ILE A 30 -2.55 0.72 -5.19
N ALA A 31 -3.38 1.50 -5.89
CA ALA A 31 -4.64 1.08 -6.44
C ALA A 31 -4.58 1.11 -7.98
N LEU A 32 -5.59 0.52 -8.60
CA LEU A 32 -5.82 0.65 -10.04
C LEU A 32 -7.03 1.53 -10.29
N ASP A 33 -6.90 2.54 -11.15
CA ASP A 33 -8.04 3.34 -11.58
C ASP A 33 -8.95 2.56 -12.57
N ALA A 34 -10.06 3.19 -12.97
CA ALA A 34 -10.99 2.60 -13.94
C ALA A 34 -10.32 2.25 -15.29
N ASN A 35 -9.26 2.97 -15.66
CA ASN A 35 -8.51 2.83 -16.91
C ASN A 35 -7.24 1.96 -16.76
N CYS A 36 -7.13 1.20 -15.67
CA CYS A 36 -5.95 0.38 -15.35
C CYS A 36 -4.65 1.18 -15.13
N GLY A 37 -4.76 2.49 -14.87
CA GLY A 37 -3.66 3.31 -14.40
C GLY A 37 -3.31 3.01 -12.95
N VAL A 38 -2.02 3.13 -12.61
CA VAL A 38 -1.54 2.99 -11.23
C VAL A 38 -1.81 4.28 -10.46
N TYR A 39 -2.50 4.16 -9.32
CA TYR A 39 -2.79 5.25 -8.42
C TYR A 39 -2.08 5.02 -7.08
N PRO A 40 -1.10 5.86 -6.68
CA PRO A 40 -0.38 5.68 -5.42
C PRO A 40 -1.30 5.97 -4.21
N LEU A 41 -1.30 5.08 -3.22
CA LEU A 41 -2.08 5.23 -1.98
C LEU A 41 -1.20 5.68 -0.81
N ALA A 42 -0.09 4.98 -0.57
CA ALA A 42 0.80 5.25 0.55
C ALA A 42 2.22 4.76 0.26
N LEU A 43 3.19 5.39 0.93
CA LEU A 43 4.59 4.98 0.98
C LEU A 43 5.04 4.98 2.43
N GLY A 44 5.88 4.01 2.80
CA GLY A 44 6.48 3.92 4.12
C GLY A 44 7.94 3.48 4.01
N VAL A 45 8.80 4.00 4.88
CA VAL A 45 10.21 3.60 4.93
C VAL A 45 10.51 3.05 6.31
N CYS A 46 11.14 1.88 6.38
CA CYS A 46 11.61 1.28 7.62
C CYS A 46 12.99 0.67 7.43
N GLU A 47 13.66 0.35 8.54
CA GLU A 47 15.01 -0.22 8.50
C GLU A 47 15.01 -1.71 8.11
N ILE A 48 13.98 -2.46 8.50
CA ILE A 48 13.93 -3.92 8.36
C ILE A 48 12.56 -4.36 7.83
N GLU A 49 12.57 -5.34 6.94
CA GLU A 49 11.37 -6.03 6.47
C GLU A 49 11.02 -7.16 7.44
N CYS A 50 9.99 -6.97 8.25
CA CYS A 50 9.50 -8.00 9.16
C CYS A 50 7.99 -7.85 9.39
N SER A 51 7.39 -8.82 10.06
CA SER A 51 5.94 -8.81 10.32
C SER A 51 5.49 -7.58 11.10
N ASP A 52 6.30 -7.05 12.01
CA ASP A 52 5.95 -5.87 12.81
C ASP A 52 5.97 -4.59 11.97
N THR A 53 6.96 -4.42 11.09
CA THR A 53 7.05 -3.26 10.20
C THR A 53 5.99 -3.29 9.11
N TRP A 54 5.67 -4.47 8.57
CA TRP A 54 4.52 -4.66 7.69
C TRP A 54 3.19 -4.34 8.39
N LYS A 55 2.99 -4.84 9.62
CA LYS A 55 1.78 -4.56 10.41
C LYS A 55 1.63 -3.07 10.66
N TRP A 56 2.70 -2.38 11.03
CA TRP A 56 2.73 -0.93 11.19
C TRP A 56 2.27 -0.21 9.91
N PHE A 57 2.83 -0.56 8.75
CA PHE A 57 2.47 0.06 7.48
C PHE A 57 1.00 -0.18 7.11
N VAL A 58 0.51 -1.43 7.24
CA VAL A 58 -0.88 -1.78 6.89
C VAL A 58 -1.88 -1.12 7.84
N MET A 59 -1.55 -0.97 9.14
CA MET A 59 -2.42 -0.25 10.09
C MET A 59 -2.57 1.22 9.70
N LEU A 60 -1.47 1.89 9.34
CA LEU A 60 -1.51 3.27 8.86
C LEU A 60 -2.30 3.41 7.56
N LEU A 61 -2.12 2.46 6.63
CA LEU A 61 -2.87 2.43 5.38
C LEU A 61 -4.38 2.27 5.64
N HIS A 62 -4.76 1.38 6.55
CA HIS A 62 -6.16 1.17 6.93
C HIS A 62 -6.79 2.43 7.54
N GLU A 63 -6.08 3.09 8.46
CA GLU A 63 -6.51 4.36 9.06
C GLU A 63 -6.67 5.46 8.00
N HIS A 64 -5.69 5.61 7.11
CA HIS A 64 -5.72 6.63 6.06
C HIS A 64 -6.86 6.44 5.06
N MET A 65 -7.11 5.20 4.65
CA MET A 65 -8.18 4.91 3.68
C MET A 65 -9.57 5.04 4.29
N GLY A 66 -9.68 5.14 5.61
CA GLY A 66 -10.95 5.15 6.33
C GLY A 66 -11.84 4.01 5.84
N MET A 67 -11.26 2.79 5.71
CA MET A 67 -11.93 1.65 5.09
C MET A 67 -13.27 1.38 5.79
N HIS A 68 -14.33 1.97 5.27
CA HIS A 68 -15.68 1.77 5.78
C HIS A 68 -16.07 0.33 5.46
N GLU A 69 -16.68 -0.35 6.44
CA GLU A 69 -17.03 -1.79 6.46
C GLU A 69 -17.86 -2.31 5.28
N LYS A 70 -18.21 -1.46 4.30
CA LYS A 70 -19.14 -1.75 3.21
C LYS A 70 -18.47 -2.10 1.87
N ARG A 71 -17.15 -1.95 1.72
CA ARG A 71 -16.45 -2.24 0.46
C ARG A 71 -15.50 -3.43 0.61
N THR A 72 -15.83 -4.55 -0.04
CA THR A 72 -14.89 -5.66 -0.20
C THR A 72 -13.73 -5.21 -1.08
N VAL A 73 -12.51 -5.31 -0.58
CA VAL A 73 -11.27 -4.93 -1.30
C VAL A 73 -10.42 -6.18 -1.54
N CYS A 74 -9.92 -6.33 -2.76
CA CYS A 74 -8.95 -7.36 -3.12
C CYS A 74 -7.54 -6.84 -2.84
N PHE A 75 -6.75 -7.61 -2.09
CA PHE A 75 -5.33 -7.33 -1.88
C PHE A 75 -4.48 -8.26 -2.75
N MET A 76 -3.42 -7.70 -3.32
CA MET A 76 -2.37 -8.44 -4.01
C MET A 76 -1.03 -8.05 -3.39
N THR A 77 -0.24 -9.04 -3.02
CA THR A 77 1.12 -8.86 -2.51
C THR A 77 2.07 -9.67 -3.37
N ASP A 78 3.36 -9.32 -3.33
CA ASP A 78 4.40 -10.28 -3.69
C ASP A 78 4.49 -11.41 -2.62
N ARG A 79 5.38 -12.39 -2.83
CA ARG A 79 5.27 -13.73 -2.24
C ARG A 79 5.87 -13.87 -0.85
#